data_AF-A0A850A178-F1
#
_entry.id   AF-A0A850A178-F1
#
_cell.length_a   1.000
_cell.length_b   1.000
_cell.length_c   1.000
_cell.angle_alpha   90.00
_cell.angle_beta   90.00
_cell.angle_gamma   90.00
#
_symmetry.space_group_name_H-M   'P 1'
#
loop_
_entity.id
_entity.type
_entity.pdbx_description
1 polymer ?
#
loop_
_entity_poly.entity_id
_entity_poly.type
_entity_poly.pdbx_seq_one_letter_code
_entity_poly.pdbx_strand_id
1 'polypeptide(L)'
;MLSDRPKDAPAGTLDGVVDNELALTLDQLTGIRKLHASLDRRLLLLECYVDTEIIQSSPRPPFYYDRYWHDRQMLRRRLLHIEDERRKLALKREDSMRPLQDKLLTLLHRRALLRGDTSFKAAGGT
;
A
#
# COMPACT_ATOMS: atom_id res chain seq x y z
N MET A 1 -26.15 -30.23 -23.24
CA MET A 1 -26.44 -28.85 -22.80
C MET A 1 -25.12 -28.16 -22.55
N LEU A 2 -24.40 -27.75 -23.61
CA LEU A 2 -24.43 -26.38 -24.15
C LEU A 2 -24.46 -25.30 -23.06
N SER A 3 -23.29 -24.88 -22.62
CA SER A 3 -23.06 -23.51 -22.20
C SER A 3 -21.83 -23.06 -22.97
N ASP A 4 -22.13 -22.53 -24.15
CA ASP A 4 -21.20 -21.83 -25.03
C ASP A 4 -20.46 -20.77 -24.21
N ARG A 5 -19.18 -21.03 -23.92
CA ARG A 5 -18.25 -19.92 -23.74
C ARG A 5 -18.07 -19.33 -25.13
N PRO A 6 -18.37 -18.04 -25.37
CA PRO A 6 -18.00 -17.42 -26.63
C PRO A 6 -16.47 -17.41 -26.69
N LYS A 7 -16.01 -18.40 -27.46
CA LYS A 7 -14.68 -18.54 -28.04
C LYS A 7 -14.56 -17.42 -29.07
N ASP A 8 -13.45 -16.69 -28.99
CA ASP A 8 -12.97 -15.74 -29.99
C ASP A 8 -13.78 -14.44 -30.15
N ALA A 9 -13.75 -13.56 -29.14
CA ALA A 9 -13.83 -12.13 -29.41
C ALA A 9 -12.48 -11.67 -29.99
N PRO A 10 -12.43 -10.94 -31.12
CA PRO A 10 -11.18 -10.52 -31.73
C PRO A 10 -10.37 -9.70 -30.74
N ALA A 11 -9.03 -9.80 -30.80
CA ALA A 11 -8.06 -9.10 -29.96
C ALA A 11 -8.05 -7.54 -30.12
N GLY A 12 -9.22 -6.94 -30.34
CA GLY A 12 -9.46 -5.51 -30.51
C GLY A 12 -10.89 -5.06 -30.19
N THR A 13 -11.74 -5.89 -29.56
CA THR A 13 -13.03 -5.42 -29.02
C THR A 13 -12.81 -4.50 -27.83
N LEU A 14 -13.59 -3.41 -27.77
CA LEU A 14 -13.51 -2.41 -26.69
C LEU A 14 -13.61 -3.01 -25.28
N ASP A 15 -14.37 -4.10 -25.08
CA ASP A 15 -14.46 -4.80 -23.79
C ASP A 15 -13.13 -5.48 -23.40
N GLY A 16 -12.44 -6.10 -24.37
CA GLY A 16 -11.13 -6.74 -24.13
C GLY A 16 -10.03 -5.72 -23.80
N VAL A 17 -10.09 -4.53 -24.39
CA VAL A 17 -9.17 -3.43 -24.05
C VAL A 17 -9.40 -2.94 -22.61
N VAL A 18 -10.67 -2.79 -22.21
CA VAL A 18 -11.02 -2.38 -20.83
C VAL A 18 -10.65 -3.46 -19.82
N ASP A 19 -10.87 -4.74 -20.13
CA ASP A 19 -10.49 -5.86 -19.27
C ASP A 19 -8.97 -5.96 -19.07
N ASN A 20 -8.19 -5.73 -20.14
CA ASN A 20 -6.72 -5.68 -20.04
C ASN A 20 -6.24 -4.48 -19.21
N GLU A 21 -6.85 -3.32 -19.37
CA GLU A 21 -6.50 -2.13 -18.60
C GLU A 21 -6.88 -2.28 -17.11
N LEU A 22 -8.00 -2.94 -16.82
CA LEU A 22 -8.39 -3.33 -15.47
C LEU A 22 -7.39 -4.28 -14.84
N ALA A 23 -6.98 -5.34 -15.55
CA ALA A 23 -5.97 -6.27 -15.06
C ALA A 23 -4.66 -5.54 -14.73
N LEU A 24 -4.20 -4.66 -15.63
CA LEU A 24 -2.97 -3.88 -15.42
C LEU A 24 -3.08 -2.95 -14.20
N THR A 25 -4.20 -2.23 -14.04
CA THR A 25 -4.38 -1.33 -12.90
C THR A 25 -4.46 -2.07 -11.57
N LEU A 26 -5.08 -3.26 -11.54
CA LEU A 26 -5.08 -4.13 -10.37
C LEU A 26 -3.69 -4.67 -10.05
N ASP A 27 -2.91 -5.08 -11.05
CA ASP A 27 -1.52 -5.53 -10.87
C ASP A 27 -0.65 -4.39 -10.32
N GLN A 28 -0.81 -3.17 -10.82
CA GLN A 28 -0.12 -2.00 -10.29
C GLN A 28 -0.49 -1.74 -8.82
N LEU A 29 -1.77 -1.78 -8.47
CA LEU A 29 -2.23 -1.62 -7.08
C LEU A 29 -1.68 -2.70 -6.16
N THR A 30 -1.66 -3.97 -6.60
CA THR A 30 -1.10 -5.05 -5.80
C THR A 30 0.41 -4.92 -5.63
N GLY A 31 1.12 -4.49 -6.69
CA GLY A 31 2.55 -4.20 -6.65
C GLY A 31 2.90 -3.12 -5.63
N ILE A 32 2.21 -1.98 -5.67
CA ILE A 32 2.40 -0.88 -4.71
C ILE A 32 2.12 -1.35 -3.28
N ARG A 33 1.02 -2.09 -3.06
CA ARG A 33 0.71 -2.64 -1.73
C ARG A 33 1.80 -3.57 -1.20
N LYS A 34 2.34 -4.45 -2.04
CA LYS A 34 3.43 -5.36 -1.66
C LYS A 34 4.72 -4.60 -1.32
N LEU A 35 5.04 -3.58 -2.12
CA LEU A 35 6.21 -2.73 -1.88
C LEU A 35 6.07 -1.97 -0.55
N HIS A 36 4.93 -1.34 -0.29
CA HIS A 36 4.71 -0.66 0.99
C HIS A 36 4.78 -1.64 2.17
N ALA A 37 4.16 -2.81 2.05
CA ALA A 37 4.23 -3.83 3.10
C ALA A 37 5.67 -4.31 3.37
N SER A 38 6.54 -4.38 2.36
CA SER A 38 7.93 -4.76 2.56
C SER A 38 8.74 -3.64 3.22
N LEU A 39 8.49 -2.38 2.86
CA LEU A 39 9.10 -1.22 3.51
C LEU A 39 8.68 -1.09 4.97
N ASP A 40 7.38 -1.27 5.26
CA ASP A 40 6.85 -1.22 6.63
C ASP A 40 7.50 -2.29 7.51
N ARG A 41 7.65 -3.52 6.99
CA ARG A 41 8.36 -4.60 7.68
C ARG A 41 9.82 -4.24 7.94
N ARG A 42 10.51 -3.63 6.97
CA ARG A 42 11.90 -3.24 7.12
C ARG A 42 12.09 -2.13 8.16
N LEU A 43 11.19 -1.15 8.19
CA LEU A 43 11.19 -0.11 9.23
C LEU A 43 10.92 -0.70 10.61
N LEU A 44 9.98 -1.64 10.73
CA LEU A 44 9.70 -2.34 11.97
C LEU A 44 10.93 -3.11 12.48
N LEU A 45 11.64 -3.82 11.60
CA LEU A 45 12.87 -4.52 11.99
C LEU A 45 13.95 -3.56 12.49
N LEU A 46 14.09 -2.39 11.84
CA LEU A 46 15.04 -1.36 12.28
C LEU A 46 14.67 -0.78 13.64
N GLU A 47 13.38 -0.52 13.87
CA GLU A 47 12.87 -0.07 15.17
C GLU A 47 13.17 -1.11 16.26
N CYS A 48 12.83 -2.38 16.04
CA CYS A 48 13.12 -3.44 17.01
C CYS A 48 14.62 -3.58 17.32
N TYR A 49 15.48 -3.41 16.31
CA TYR A 49 16.92 -3.43 16.50
C TYR A 49 17.39 -2.28 17.40
N VAL A 50 16.95 -1.05 17.10
CA VAL A 50 17.29 0.14 17.87
C VAL A 50 16.76 0.03 19.31
N ASP A 51 15.53 -0.44 19.50
CA ASP A 51 14.95 -0.68 20.83
C ASP A 51 15.76 -1.71 21.63
N THR A 52 16.22 -2.77 20.97
CA THR A 52 17.07 -3.79 21.59
C THR A 52 18.40 -3.19 22.05
N GLU A 53 19.04 -2.34 21.23
CA GLU A 53 20.27 -1.63 21.61
C GLU A 53 20.07 -0.70 22.81
N ILE A 54 18.92 0.01 22.86
CA ILE A 54 18.56 0.87 23.99
C ILE A 54 18.40 0.04 25.27
N ILE A 55 17.73 -1.11 25.20
CA ILE A 55 17.53 -2.00 26.35
C ILE A 55 18.86 -2.58 26.85
N GLN A 56 19.74 -2.99 25.93
CA GLN A 56 21.05 -3.56 26.26
C GLN A 56 21.98 -2.54 26.93
N SER A 57 21.93 -1.29 26.49
CA SER A 57 22.75 -0.20 27.02
C SER A 57 22.16 0.46 28.28
N SER A 58 20.98 0.03 28.74
CA SER A 58 20.34 0.56 29.95
C SER A 58 21.13 0.20 31.22
N PRO A 59 21.36 1.15 32.16
CA PRO A 59 21.96 0.84 33.44
C PRO A 59 21.09 -0.18 34.20
N ARG A 60 21.74 -1.16 34.83
CA ARG A 60 21.10 -2.17 35.67
C ARG A 60 21.58 -2.01 37.10
N PRO A 61 20.73 -2.24 38.11
CA PRO A 61 21.16 -2.23 39.50
C PRO A 61 22.37 -3.15 39.73
N PRO A 62 23.33 -2.75 40.58
CA PRO A 62 23.34 -1.56 41.43
C PRO A 62 23.94 -0.30 40.77
N PHE A 63 24.25 -0.32 39.47
CA PHE A 63 24.91 0.79 38.79
C PHE A 63 23.89 1.85 38.36
N TYR A 64 23.81 2.95 39.11
CA TYR A 64 22.91 4.08 38.82
C TYR A 64 23.54 5.13 37.89
N TYR A 65 24.85 5.06 37.63
CA TYR A 65 25.52 5.96 36.67
C TYR A 65 25.39 5.42 35.26
N ASP A 66 24.85 6.26 34.38
CA ASP A 66 24.50 5.89 33.02
C ASP A 66 25.64 6.20 32.03
N ARG A 67 26.60 5.28 31.93
CA ARG A 67 27.74 5.41 31.00
C ARG A 67 27.33 5.58 29.54
N TYR A 68 26.20 5.01 29.12
CA TYR A 68 25.75 4.99 27.73
C TYR A 68 24.62 6.00 27.46
N TRP A 69 24.42 6.98 28.36
CA TRP A 69 23.34 7.95 28.23
C TRP A 69 23.33 8.64 26.86
N HIS A 70 24.50 9.12 26.42
CA HIS A 70 24.63 9.83 25.15
C HIS A 70 24.26 8.94 23.95
N ASP A 71 24.73 7.70 23.95
CA ASP A 71 24.43 6.74 22.89
C ASP A 71 22.94 6.41 22.86
N ARG A 72 22.30 6.22 24.02
CA ARG A 72 20.84 6.02 24.09
C ARG A 72 20.05 7.23 23.60
N GLN A 73 20.51 8.46 23.83
CA GLN A 73 19.86 9.65 23.27
C GLN A 73 19.98 9.68 21.74
N MET A 74 21.13 9.28 21.18
CA MET A 74 21.29 9.17 19.73
C MET A 74 20.37 8.09 19.14
N LEU A 75 20.25 6.94 19.80
CA LEU A 75 19.31 5.89 19.41
C LEU A 75 17.85 6.35 19.47
N ARG A 76 17.46 7.11 20.51
CA ARG A 76 16.13 7.71 20.60
C ARG A 76 15.84 8.70 19.48
N ARG A 77 16.82 9.53 19.09
CA ARG A 77 16.69 10.42 17.92
C ARG A 77 16.50 9.62 16.64
N ARG A 78 17.17 8.46 16.52
CA ARG A 78 17.02 7.55 15.39
C ARG A 78 15.61 6.94 15.34
N LEU A 79 15.00 6.62 16.48
CA LEU A 79 13.60 6.18 16.54
C LEU A 79 12.64 7.26 16.03
N LEU A 80 12.82 8.52 16.47
CA LEU A 80 12.02 9.64 15.95
C LEU A 80 12.14 9.79 14.43
N HIS A 81 13.34 9.60 13.90
CA HIS A 81 13.55 9.61 12.45
C HIS A 81 12.82 8.46 11.74
N ILE A 82 12.82 7.26 12.32
CA ILE A 82 12.06 6.11 11.79
C ILE A 82 10.55 6.40 11.78
N GLU A 83 10.02 7.04 12.83
CA GLU A 83 8.62 7.48 12.88
C GLU A 83 8.29 8.50 11.79
N ASP A 84 9.17 9.48 11.56
CA ASP A 84 8.99 10.46 10.49
C ASP A 84 9.01 9.80 9.11
N GLU A 85 9.90 8.84 8.88
CA GLU A 85 9.92 8.07 7.63
C GLU A 85 8.65 7.22 7.46
N ARG A 86 8.09 6.64 8.54
CA ARG A 86 6.78 5.97 8.49
C ARG A 86 5.66 6.92 8.05
N ARG A 87 5.61 8.13 8.62
CA ARG A 87 4.61 9.15 8.23
C ARG A 87 4.76 9.53 6.76
N LYS A 88 6.00 9.75 6.29
CA LYS A 88 6.27 10.05 4.88
C LYS A 88 5.87 8.91 3.95
N LEU A 89 6.13 7.65 4.33
CA LEU A 89 5.72 6.49 3.55
C LEU A 89 4.20 6.35 3.48
N ALA A 90 3.49 6.65 4.56
CA ALA A 90 2.03 6.63 4.58
C ALA A 90 1.45 7.66 3.59
N LEU A 91 1.99 8.88 3.57
CA LEU A 91 1.59 9.91 2.60
C LEU A 91 1.90 9.48 1.16
N LYS A 92 3.12 9.01 0.89
CA LYS A 92 3.49 8.52 -0.45
C LYS A 92 2.63 7.34 -0.93
N ARG A 93 2.21 6.47 -0.01
CA ARG A 93 1.29 5.37 -0.31
C ARG A 93 -0.04 5.91 -0.78
N GLU A 94 -0.57 6.89 -0.06
CA GLU A 94 -1.85 7.51 -0.40
C GLU A 94 -1.77 8.25 -1.75
N ASP A 95 -0.73 9.06 -1.94
CA ASP A 95 -0.49 9.80 -3.19
C ASP A 95 -0.35 8.88 -4.41
N SER A 96 0.26 7.70 -4.25
CA SER A 96 0.41 6.72 -5.33
C SER A 96 -0.83 5.85 -5.56
N MET A 97 -1.61 5.56 -4.51
CA MET A 97 -2.80 4.73 -4.60
C MET A 97 -4.02 5.47 -5.16
N ARG A 98 -4.24 6.73 -4.74
CA ARG A 98 -5.40 7.54 -5.14
C ARG A 98 -5.63 7.58 -6.67
N PRO A 99 -4.65 7.95 -7.51
CA PRO A 99 -4.88 8.04 -8.95
C PRO A 99 -5.21 6.67 -9.60
N LEU A 100 -4.65 5.59 -9.07
CA LEU A 100 -4.93 4.23 -9.56
C LEU A 100 -6.32 3.76 -9.12
N GLN A 101 -6.78 4.15 -7.94
CA GLN A 101 -8.14 3.86 -7.47
C GLN A 101 -9.18 4.65 -8.28
N ASP A 102 -8.94 5.93 -8.56
CA ASP A 102 -9.81 6.74 -9.41
C ASP A 102 -9.87 6.17 -10.83
N LYS A 103 -8.73 5.75 -11.37
CA LYS A 103 -8.65 5.07 -12.66
C LYS A 103 -9.42 3.75 -12.64
N LEU A 104 -9.29 2.95 -11.60
CA LEU A 104 -10.00 1.68 -11.45
C LEU A 104 -11.53 1.91 -11.43
N LEU A 105 -12.01 2.89 -10.68
CA LEU A 105 -13.44 3.24 -10.64
C LEU A 105 -13.95 3.66 -12.02
N THR A 106 -13.18 4.47 -12.74
CA THR A 106 -13.50 4.91 -14.10
C THR A 106 -13.58 3.72 -15.06
N LEU A 107 -12.63 2.79 -14.99
CA LEU A 107 -12.61 1.59 -15.82
C LEU A 107 -13.75 0.62 -15.50
N LEU A 108 -14.09 0.46 -14.22
CA LEU A 108 -15.24 -0.35 -13.79
C LEU A 108 -16.56 0.23 -14.30
N HIS A 109 -16.73 1.55 -14.21
CA HIS A 109 -17.90 2.23 -14.76
C HIS A 109 -18.00 2.05 -16.28
N ARG A 110 -16.87 2.20 -16.99
CA ARG A 110 -16.80 1.98 -18.44
C ARG A 110 -17.14 0.55 -18.83
N ARG A 111 -16.65 -0.45 -18.08
CA ARG A 111 -16.95 -1.86 -18.29
C ARG A 111 -18.44 -2.14 -18.07
N ALA A 112 -19.04 -1.61 -17.00
CA ALA A 112 -20.46 -1.78 -16.72
C ALA A 112 -21.34 -1.21 -17.86
N LEU A 113 -20.98 -0.03 -18.39
CA LEU A 113 -21.66 0.56 -19.55
C LEU A 113 -21.56 -0.31 -20.80
N LEU A 114 -20.38 -0.87 -21.08
CA LEU A 114 -20.17 -1.76 -22.24
C LEU A 114 -20.94 -3.07 -22.12
N ARG A 115 -21.18 -3.56 -20.90
CA ARG A 115 -21.92 -4.80 -20.62
C ARG A 115 -23.44 -4.60 -20.50
N GLY A 116 -23.92 -3.35 -20.52
CA GLY A 116 -25.34 -3.04 -20.39
C GLY A 116 -25.88 -3.15 -18.95
N ASP A 117 -25.00 -3.24 -17.96
CA ASP A 117 -25.38 -3.33 -16.55
C ASP A 117 -25.74 -1.91 -16.03
N THR A 118 -27.02 -1.53 -16.11
CA THR A 118 -27.51 -0.21 -15.68
C THR A 118 -27.76 -0.10 -14.16
N SER A 119 -27.22 -1.00 -13.34
CA SER A 119 -27.49 -1.04 -11.89
C SER A 119 -26.84 0.09 -11.08
N PHE A 120 -25.96 0.90 -11.67
CA PHE A 120 -25.27 1.99 -10.97
C PHE A 120 -26.03 3.34 -11.00
N LYS A 121 -27.19 3.42 -11.65
CA LYS A 121 -27.92 4.70 -11.89
C LYS A 121 -28.85 5.15 -10.75
N ALA A 122 -28.61 4.74 -9.50
CA ALA A 122 -29.50 5.06 -8.38
C ALA A 122 -28.75 5.50 -7.12
N ALA A 123 -27.93 6.55 -7.19
CA ALA A 123 -27.45 7.27 -6.01
C ALA A 123 -26.97 8.68 -6.40
N GLY A 124 -27.91 9.56 -6.74
CA GLY A 124 -27.61 10.94 -7.12
C GLY A 124 -28.88 11.70 -7.50
N GLY A 125 -29.81 11.80 -6.55
CA GLY A 125 -31.08 12.49 -6.74
C GLY A 125 -31.70 12.86 -5.41
N THR A 126 -31.15 13.92 -4.81
CA THR A 126 -31.72 15.04 -4.02
C THR A 126 -30.70 15.54 -3.03
#